data_AF-A0A6P0S7F1-F1
#
_entry.id   AF-A0A6P0S7F1-F1
#
_cell.length_a   1.000
_cell.length_b   1.000
_cell.length_c   1.000
_cell.angle_alpha   90.00
_cell.angle_beta   90.00
_cell.angle_gamma   90.00
#
_symmetry.space_group_name_H-M   'P 1'
#
loop_
_entity.id
_entity.type
_entity.pdbx_description
1 polymer ?
#
loop_
_entity_poly.entity_id
_entity_poly.type
_entity_poly.pdbx_seq_one_letter_code
_entity_poly.pdbx_strand_id
1 'polypeptide(L)'
;LQQVTRVARQMVTRYGMSDRLGPVALGRQNGNMFLGRDIASDRDFSDTTAAAIDEEVRKLVDEAYRRAKDVMQGNKHILDTLANMLIDKETVDAEELQELLATNDVKMAAIA
;
A
#
# COMPACT_ATOMS: atom_id res chain seq x y z
N LEU A 1 -3.52 -8.21 0.84
CA LEU A 1 -4.35 -7.59 -0.22
C LEU A 1 -5.39 -6.62 0.33
N GLN A 2 -6.29 -7.05 1.22
CA GLN A 2 -7.34 -6.19 1.79
C GLN A 2 -6.80 -4.89 2.43
N GLN A 3 -5.68 -4.96 3.15
CA GLN A 3 -5.07 -3.78 3.77
C GLN A 3 -4.53 -2.78 2.73
N VAL A 4 -3.90 -3.28 1.66
CA VAL A 4 -3.37 -2.44 0.56
C VAL A 4 -4.52 -1.73 -0.14
N THR A 5 -5.59 -2.46 -0.49
CA THR A 5 -6.78 -1.87 -1.12
C THR A 5 -7.45 -0.83 -0.24
N ARG A 6 -7.51 -1.05 1.08
CA ARG A 6 -8.07 -0.08 2.03
C ARG A 6 -7.26 1.21 2.07
N VAL A 7 -5.93 1.11 2.16
CA VAL A 7 -5.04 2.28 2.18
C VAL A 7 -5.11 3.02 0.85
N ALA A 8 -5.04 2.32 -0.28
CA ALA A 8 -5.16 2.90 -1.61
C ALA A 8 -6.49 3.64 -1.81
N ARG A 9 -7.61 3.05 -1.38
CA ARG A 9 -8.92 3.72 -1.42
C ARG A 9 -8.93 4.97 -0.54
N GLN A 10 -8.34 4.94 0.64
CA GLN A 10 -8.22 6.13 1.48
C GLN A 10 -7.35 7.22 0.86
N MET A 11 -6.27 6.86 0.15
CA MET A 11 -5.43 7.83 -0.56
C MET A 11 -6.20 8.55 -1.67
N VAL A 12 -6.92 7.80 -2.48
CA VAL A 12 -7.70 8.36 -3.59
C VAL A 12 -8.90 9.15 -3.09
N THR A 13 -9.65 8.64 -2.12
CA THR A 13 -10.93 9.25 -1.72
C THR A 13 -10.82 10.26 -0.58
N ARG A 14 -9.90 10.08 0.38
CA ARG A 14 -9.78 10.97 1.54
C ARG A 14 -8.69 12.02 1.38
N TYR A 15 -7.54 11.62 0.87
CA TYR A 15 -6.40 12.51 0.71
C TYR A 15 -6.37 13.21 -0.64
N GLY A 16 -7.26 12.85 -1.57
CA GLY A 16 -7.31 13.45 -2.90
C GLY A 16 -6.03 13.21 -3.70
N MET A 17 -5.31 12.12 -3.41
CA MET A 17 -4.05 11.75 -4.06
C MET A 17 -4.32 11.01 -5.37
N SER A 18 -5.16 11.58 -6.24
CA SER A 18 -5.38 11.11 -7.59
C SER A 18 -5.39 12.30 -8.55
N ASP A 19 -4.52 12.23 -9.56
CA ASP A 19 -4.40 13.26 -10.60
C ASP A 19 -5.68 13.42 -11.41
N ARG A 20 -6.51 12.38 -11.49
CA ARG A 20 -7.74 12.38 -12.28
C ARG A 20 -8.96 12.92 -11.53
N LEU A 21 -9.04 12.67 -10.22
CA LEU A 21 -10.16 13.11 -9.38
C LEU A 21 -9.90 14.47 -8.72
N GLY A 22 -8.63 14.91 -8.69
CA GLY A 22 -8.21 16.14 -8.03
C GLY A 22 -8.27 16.05 -6.50
N PRO A 23 -7.92 17.15 -5.80
CA PRO A 23 -7.89 17.21 -4.34
C PRO A 23 -9.30 17.36 -3.74
N VAL A 24 -10.21 16.44 -4.08
CA VAL A 24 -11.58 16.42 -3.57
C VAL A 24 -11.73 15.28 -2.57
N ALA A 25 -12.15 15.61 -1.36
CA ALA A 25 -12.46 14.62 -0.33
C ALA A 25 -13.81 13.96 -0.64
N LEU A 26 -13.76 12.79 -1.28
CA LEU A 26 -14.91 11.96 -1.63
C LEU A 26 -15.19 10.99 -0.47
N GLY A 27 -15.82 11.48 0.58
CA GLY A 27 -16.39 10.64 1.65
C GLY A 27 -16.41 11.32 3.00
N ARG A 28 -17.60 11.55 3.55
CA ARG A 28 -17.73 12.00 4.95
C ARG A 28 -17.43 10.86 5.92
N GLN A 29 -16.82 11.23 7.05
CA GLN A 29 -16.53 10.32 8.17
C GLN A 29 -17.77 9.49 8.54
N ASN A 30 -17.65 8.18 8.52
CA ASN A 30 -18.42 7.33 9.43
C ASN A 30 -17.83 7.51 10.84
N GLY A 31 -18.08 8.68 11.44
CA GLY A 31 -17.65 9.07 12.79
C GLY A 31 -18.77 9.03 13.83
N ASN A 32 -20.03 8.88 13.42
CA ASN A 32 -21.16 8.88 14.34
C ASN A 32 -21.78 7.48 14.47
N MET A 33 -21.15 6.64 15.28
CA MET A 33 -21.67 5.33 15.69
C MET A 33 -22.77 5.43 16.77
N PHE A 34 -23.43 6.60 16.92
CA PHE A 34 -24.30 6.88 18.06
C PHE A 34 -25.78 7.17 17.73
N LEU A 35 -26.21 7.20 16.47
CA LEU A 35 -27.64 7.38 16.17
C LEU A 35 -28.12 6.27 15.25
N GLY A 36 -28.72 5.26 15.87
CA GLY A 36 -29.45 4.23 15.18
C GLY A 36 -30.58 4.84 14.36
N ARG A 37 -30.36 5.00 13.06
CA ARG A 37 -31.40 5.02 12.03
C ARG A 37 -30.75 4.93 10.66
N ASP A 38 -31.21 3.94 9.90
CA ASP A 38 -31.21 3.87 8.43
C ASP A 38 -29.86 3.91 7.70
N ILE A 39 -29.54 2.72 7.20
CA ILE A 39 -28.60 2.36 6.16
C ILE A 39 -28.96 3.13 4.88
N ALA A 40 -28.50 4.37 4.79
CA ALA A 40 -28.27 5.04 3.53
C ALA A 40 -26.79 5.42 3.54
N SER A 41 -25.94 4.47 3.14
CA SER A 41 -24.63 4.80 2.61
C SER A 41 -24.88 5.54 1.30
N ASP A 42 -25.27 6.80 1.42
CA ASP A 42 -25.57 7.64 0.27
C ASP A 42 -24.27 7.73 -0.52
N ARG A 43 -24.29 7.16 -1.72
CA ARG A 43 -23.15 7.21 -2.64
C ARG A 43 -23.12 8.66 -3.09
N ASP A 44 -22.41 9.52 -2.35
CA ASP A 44 -22.21 10.95 -2.66
C ASP A 44 -21.49 11.20 -4.01
N PHE A 45 -21.31 10.16 -4.85
CA PHE A 45 -20.56 10.20 -6.10
C PHE A 45 -21.32 9.43 -7.18
N SER A 46 -21.38 10.02 -8.38
CA SER A 46 -21.93 9.37 -9.56
C SER A 46 -21.24 8.02 -9.85
N ASP A 47 -21.94 7.09 -10.52
CA ASP A 47 -21.35 5.82 -10.96
C ASP A 47 -20.08 6.03 -11.79
N THR A 48 -20.02 7.12 -12.56
CA THR A 48 -18.83 7.52 -13.32
C THR A 48 -17.64 7.85 -12.42
N THR A 49 -17.87 8.52 -11.28
CA THR A 49 -16.83 8.85 -10.30
C THR A 49 -16.39 7.62 -9.52
N ALA A 50 -17.32 6.72 -9.19
CA ALA A 50 -17.01 5.46 -8.52
C ALA A 50 -16.13 4.54 -9.39
N ALA A 51 -16.48 4.40 -10.68
CA ALA A 51 -15.65 3.69 -11.65
C ALA A 51 -14.27 4.35 -11.76
N ALA A 52 -14.22 5.68 -11.71
CA ALA A 52 -12.97 6.40 -11.79
C ALA A 52 -12.04 6.13 -10.58
N ILE A 53 -12.59 6.07 -9.37
CA ILE A 53 -11.87 5.72 -8.14
C ILE A 53 -11.31 4.30 -8.22
N ASP A 54 -12.11 3.33 -8.63
CA ASP A 54 -11.68 1.93 -8.67
C ASP A 54 -10.53 1.71 -9.67
N GLU A 55 -10.53 2.43 -10.79
CA GLU A 55 -9.42 2.40 -11.76
C GLU A 55 -8.13 2.99 -11.15
N GLU A 56 -8.22 4.12 -10.45
CA GLU A 56 -7.07 4.78 -9.81
C GLU A 56 -6.50 3.94 -8.67
N VAL A 57 -7.37 3.32 -7.86
CA VAL A 57 -6.96 2.36 -6.83
C VAL A 57 -6.22 1.19 -7.45
N ARG A 58 -6.71 0.64 -8.58
CA ARG A 58 -6.03 -0.45 -9.27
C ARG A 58 -4.64 -0.04 -9.77
N LYS A 59 -4.53 1.13 -10.42
CA LYS A 59 -3.22 1.65 -10.87
C LYS A 59 -2.23 1.79 -9.72
N LEU A 60 -2.66 2.37 -8.60
CA LEU A 60 -1.81 2.56 -7.43
C LEU A 60 -1.33 1.21 -6.84
N VAL A 61 -2.23 0.24 -6.75
CA VAL A 61 -1.90 -1.11 -6.25
C VAL A 61 -0.94 -1.82 -7.21
N ASP A 62 -1.18 -1.73 -8.52
CA ASP A 62 -0.34 -2.37 -9.54
C ASP A 62 1.07 -1.75 -9.58
N GLU A 63 1.18 -0.43 -9.45
CA GLU A 63 2.46 0.27 -9.41
C GLU A 63 3.23 -0.09 -8.14
N ALA A 64 2.58 -0.03 -6.97
CA ALA A 64 3.19 -0.42 -5.70
C ALA A 64 3.66 -1.90 -5.75
N TYR A 65 2.87 -2.77 -6.37
CA TYR A 65 3.23 -4.18 -6.56
C TYR A 65 4.45 -4.35 -7.47
N ARG A 66 4.50 -3.65 -8.63
CA ARG A 66 5.66 -3.69 -9.53
C ARG A 66 6.90 -3.17 -8.82
N ARG A 67 6.81 -2.03 -8.14
CA ARG A 67 7.91 -1.44 -7.38
C ARG A 67 8.43 -2.40 -6.31
N ALA A 68 7.54 -3.02 -5.53
CA ALA A 68 7.92 -4.04 -4.55
C ALA A 68 8.60 -5.25 -5.22
N LYS A 69 8.05 -5.72 -6.35
CA LYS A 69 8.64 -6.84 -7.10
C LYS A 69 10.03 -6.51 -7.64
N ASP A 70 10.24 -5.32 -8.17
CA ASP A 70 11.52 -4.89 -8.73
C ASP A 70 12.59 -4.77 -7.63
N VAL A 71 12.23 -4.22 -6.46
CA VAL A 71 13.11 -4.17 -5.29
C VAL A 71 13.46 -5.57 -4.79
N MET A 72 12.47 -6.46 -4.69
CA MET A 72 12.70 -7.84 -4.25
C MET A 72 13.56 -8.62 -5.26
N GLN A 73 13.39 -8.38 -6.55
CA GLN A 73 14.23 -8.99 -7.60
C GLN A 73 15.65 -8.44 -7.59
N GLY A 74 15.82 -7.13 -7.42
CA GLY A 74 17.12 -6.48 -7.33
C GLY A 74 17.94 -6.92 -6.11
N ASN A 75 17.26 -7.28 -5.01
CA ASN A 75 17.87 -7.67 -3.74
C ASN A 75 17.74 -9.18 -3.46
N LYS A 76 17.51 -10.02 -4.49
CA LYS A 76 17.36 -11.48 -4.32
C LYS A 76 18.50 -12.12 -3.54
N HIS A 77 19.74 -11.68 -3.77
CA HIS A 77 20.91 -12.20 -3.07
C HIS A 77 20.82 -12.01 -1.54
N ILE A 78 20.27 -10.88 -1.10
CA ILE A 78 20.05 -10.55 0.31
C ILE A 78 18.97 -11.46 0.89
N LEU A 79 17.87 -11.68 0.15
CA LEU A 79 16.80 -12.61 0.53
C LEU A 79 17.30 -14.04 0.70
N ASP A 80 18.11 -14.53 -0.24
CA ASP A 80 18.69 -15.88 -0.17
C ASP A 80 19.64 -16.02 1.03
N THR A 81 20.43 -14.98 1.31
CA THR A 81 21.34 -14.94 2.47
C THR A 81 20.56 -14.95 3.79
N LEU A 82 19.50 -14.15 3.88
CA LEU A 82 18.61 -14.11 5.04
C LEU A 82 17.88 -15.46 5.23
N ALA A 83 17.44 -16.09 4.14
CA ALA A 83 16.79 -17.39 4.19
C ALA A 83 17.74 -18.48 4.73
N ASN A 84 18.99 -18.51 4.27
CA ASN A 84 20.01 -19.42 4.81
C ASN A 84 20.28 -19.16 6.30
N MET A 85 20.38 -17.88 6.70
CA MET A 85 20.58 -17.53 8.10
C MET A 85 19.41 -17.95 9.00
N LEU A 86 18.17 -17.85 8.50
CA LEU A 86 16.98 -18.32 9.21
C LEU A 86 16.92 -19.84 9.33
N ILE A 87 17.48 -20.58 8.37
CA ILE A 87 17.61 -22.05 8.46
C ILE A 87 18.58 -22.42 9.59
N ASP A 88 19.67 -21.68 9.75
CA ASP A 88 20.71 -21.99 10.75
C ASP A 88 20.34 -21.50 12.17
N LYS A 89 19.73 -20.31 12.30
CA LYS A 89 19.47 -19.67 13.61
C LYS A 89 18.02 -19.72 14.07
N GLU A 90 17.07 -20.17 13.24
CA GLU A 90 15.61 -20.21 13.46
C GLU A 90 14.93 -18.84 13.71
N THR A 91 15.65 -17.85 14.25
CA THR A 91 15.22 -16.47 14.51
C THR A 91 16.39 -15.53 14.22
N VAL A 92 16.11 -14.44 13.51
CA VAL A 92 17.08 -13.38 13.23
C VAL A 92 16.57 -12.10 13.89
N ASP A 93 17.40 -11.47 14.71
CA ASP A 93 17.06 -10.23 15.39
C ASP A 93 17.16 -9.02 14.45
N ALA A 94 16.47 -7.93 14.83
CA ALA A 94 16.42 -6.72 14.01
C ALA A 94 17.81 -6.10 13.77
N GLU A 95 18.73 -6.23 14.73
CA GLU A 95 20.12 -5.74 14.61
C GLU A 95 20.92 -6.55 13.58
N GLU A 96 20.82 -7.89 13.61
CA GLU A 96 21.49 -8.77 12.64
C GLU A 96 20.97 -8.55 11.22
N LEU A 97 19.66 -8.31 11.06
CA LEU A 97 19.07 -7.95 9.78
C LEU A 97 19.62 -6.61 9.27
N GLN A 98 19.76 -5.62 10.15
CA GLN A 98 20.33 -4.32 9.78
C GLN A 98 21.81 -4.44 9.37
N GLU A 99 22.60 -5.24 10.07
CA GLU A 99 24.00 -5.49 9.69
C GLU A 99 24.09 -6.20 8.33
N LEU A 100 23.22 -7.18 8.07
CA LEU A 100 23.15 -7.89 6.79
C LEU A 100 22.77 -6.93 5.65
N LEU A 101 21.80 -6.04 5.89
CA LEU A 101 21.40 -5.00 4.93
C LEU A 101 22.46 -3.90 4.76
N ALA A 102 23.25 -3.58 5.77
CA ALA A 102 24.32 -2.59 5.68
C ALA A 102 25.57 -3.13 4.96
N THR A 103 25.83 -4.43 5.09
CA THR A 103 26.96 -5.11 4.47
C THR A 103 26.71 -5.41 2.98
N ASN A 104 25.45 -5.56 2.58
CA ASN A 104 25.05 -5.79 1.19
C ASN A 104 24.55 -4.50 0.53
N ASP A 105 24.95 -4.23 -0.71
CA ASP A 105 24.49 -3.04 -1.45
C ASP A 105 22.99 -3.14 -1.78
N VAL A 106 22.15 -2.57 -0.90
CA VAL A 106 20.69 -2.58 -1.06
C VAL A 106 20.28 -1.62 -2.17
N LYS A 107 19.72 -2.18 -3.24
CA LYS A 107 19.06 -1.37 -4.27
C LYS A 107 17.74 -0.86 -3.73
N MET A 108 17.75 0.39 -3.29
CA MET A 108 16.56 1.11 -2.86
C MET A 108 15.65 1.37 -4.06
N ALA A 109 14.33 1.28 -3.84
CA ALA A 109 13.37 1.70 -4.85
C ALA A 109 13.57 3.19 -5.12
N ALA A 110 13.78 3.57 -6.39
CA ALA A 110 13.80 4.98 -6.77
C ALA A 110 12.44 5.60 -6.41
N ILE A 111 12.45 6.65 -5.61
CA ILE A 111 11.28 7.50 -5.38
C ILE A 111 11.21 8.40 -6.62
N ALA A 112 10.47 7.95 -7.63
CA ALA A 112 10.02 8.78 -8.74
C ALA A 112 8.63 9.31 -8.41
#